data_AF-A0A1I5WIM4-F1
#
_entry.id   AF-A0A1I5WIM4-F1
#
_cell.length_a   1.000
_cell.length_b   1.000
_cell.length_c   1.000
_cell.angle_alpha   90.00
_cell.angle_beta   90.00
_cell.angle_gamma   90.00
#
_symmetry.space_group_name_H-M   'P 1'
#
loop_
_entity.id
_entity.type
_entity.pdbx_description
1 polymer ?
#
loop_
_entity_poly.entity_id
_entity_poly.type
_entity_poly.pdbx_seq_one_letter_code
_entity_poly.pdbx_strand_id
1 'polypeptide(L)' 'MNRRLNEDDDYYFNSDGLVVFTKEYLLQRGYCCGNGCKNCPYDYKNVEEPRRSLLLKKREEEGEVD' A
#
# COMPACT_ATOMS: atom_id res chain seq x y z
N MET A 1 12.20 -1.86 -15.72
CA MET A 1 11.27 -0.72 -15.89
C MET A 1 12.09 0.56 -15.78
N ASN A 2 12.14 1.38 -16.83
CA ASN A 2 12.75 2.73 -16.81
C ASN A 2 11.64 3.79 -16.84
N ARG A 3 10.73 3.74 -15.87
CA ARG A 3 9.70 4.78 -15.67
C ARG A 3 10.17 5.72 -14.57
N ARG A 4 10.13 7.03 -14.83
CA ARG A 4 10.39 8.06 -13.82
C ARG A 4 9.18 8.10 -12.87
N LEU A 5 9.44 8.23 -11.57
CA LEU A 5 8.40 8.39 -10.56
C LEU A 5 7.80 9.80 -10.64
N ASN A 6 6.48 9.89 -10.53
CA ASN A 6 5.75 11.16 -10.44
C ASN A 6 5.17 11.34 -9.02
N GLU A 7 5.34 12.53 -8.44
CA GLU A 7 5.07 12.87 -7.03
C GLU A 7 3.59 12.99 -6.63
N ASP A 8 2.66 12.68 -7.53
CA ASP A 8 1.21 12.65 -7.24
C ASP A 8 0.55 11.34 -7.72
N ASP A 9 1.07 10.76 -8.81
CA ASP A 9 0.56 9.48 -9.33
C ASP A 9 1.12 8.28 -8.58
N ASP A 10 2.41 8.34 -8.19
CA ASP A 10 3.12 7.15 -7.72
C ASP A 10 3.32 7.10 -6.21
N TYR A 11 3.50 8.26 -5.58
CA TYR A 11 3.68 8.39 -4.15
C TYR A 11 3.25 9.77 -3.67
N TYR A 12 3.07 9.94 -2.36
CA TYR A 12 2.91 11.24 -1.71
C TYR A 12 3.64 11.24 -0.36
N PHE A 13 3.90 12.41 0.20
CA PHE A 13 4.41 12.53 1.56
C PHE A 13 3.24 12.62 2.55
N ASN A 14 3.24 11.78 3.58
CA ASN A 14 2.28 11.91 4.67
C ASN A 14 2.67 13.07 5.62
N SER A 15 1.83 13.35 6.61
CA SER A 15 2.08 14.41 7.61
C SER A 15 3.37 14.21 8.42
N ASP A 16 3.90 13.00 8.47
CA ASP A 16 5.17 12.66 9.13
C ASP A 16 6.39 12.83 8.22
N GLY A 17 6.20 13.30 6.97
CA GLY A 17 7.27 13.43 5.98
C GLY A 17 7.74 12.09 5.40
N LEU A 18 6.95 11.03 5.54
CA LEU A 18 7.26 9.70 5.00
C LEU A 18 6.63 9.52 3.62
N VAL A 19 7.37 8.85 2.73
CA VAL A 19 6.88 8.48 1.40
C VAL A 19 5.86 7.35 1.50
N VAL A 20 4.66 7.59 0.96
CA VAL A 20 3.59 6.60 0.86
C VAL A 20 3.27 6.37 -0.61
N PHE A 21 3.53 5.16 -1.10
CA PHE A 21 3.18 4.77 -2.46
C PHE A 21 1.67 4.65 -2.66
N THR A 22 1.18 5.13 -3.81
CA THR A 22 -0.21 5.01 -4.21
C THR A 22 -0.56 3.57 -4.56
N LYS A 23 -1.87 3.27 -4.60
CA LYS A 23 -2.37 1.97 -5.06
C LYS A 23 -1.96 1.70 -6.51
N GLU A 24 -2.00 2.73 -7.36
CA GLU A 24 -1.66 2.67 -8.78
C GLU A 24 -0.20 2.26 -8.99
N TYR A 25 0.74 2.89 -8.30
CA TYR A 25 2.15 2.49 -8.36
C TYR A 25 2.36 1.03 -7.95
N LEU A 26 1.69 0.60 -6.87
CA LEU A 26 1.81 -0.77 -6.37
C LEU A 26 1.21 -1.81 -7.34
N LEU A 27 0.15 -1.43 -8.07
CA LEU A 27 -0.40 -2.23 -9.17
C LEU A 27 0.58 -2.33 -10.33
N GLN A 28 1.15 -1.21 -10.77
CA GLN A 28 2.14 -1.17 -11.85
C GLN A 28 3.43 -1.93 -11.51
N ARG A 29 3.85 -1.92 -10.24
CA ARG A 29 4.96 -2.74 -9.75
C ARG A 29 4.70 -4.25 -9.93
N GLY A 30 3.44 -4.66 -9.95
CA GLY A 30 3.02 -6.01 -10.33
C GLY A 30 3.19 -7.10 -9.26
N TYR A 31 3.66 -6.77 -8.05
CA TYR A 31 3.77 -7.76 -6.97
C TYR A 31 3.56 -7.19 -5.56
N CYS A 32 3.11 -8.06 -4.65
CA CYS A 32 3.01 -7.77 -3.22
C CYS A 32 4.38 -7.99 -2.56
N CYS A 33 4.90 -6.99 -1.86
CA CYS A 33 6.23 -7.07 -1.24
C CYS A 33 6.24 -7.60 0.20
N GLY A 34 5.07 -7.93 0.77
CA GLY A 34 4.99 -8.47 2.13
C GLY A 34 5.18 -7.48 3.29
N ASN A 35 5.30 -6.17 3.01
CA ASN A 35 5.55 -5.17 4.06
C ASN A 35 4.30 -4.71 4.83
N GLY A 36 3.10 -5.01 4.34
CA GLY A 36 1.85 -4.55 4.96
C GLY A 36 1.61 -3.05 4.78
N CYS A 37 1.77 -2.53 3.55
CA CYS A 37 1.57 -1.12 3.24
C CYS A 37 0.09 -0.70 3.24
N LYS A 38 -0.20 0.54 3.66
CA LYS A 38 -1.58 1.08 3.75
C LYS A 38 -2.38 0.87 2.46
N ASN A 39 -1.80 1.24 1.31
CA ASN A 39 -2.46 1.19 0.01
C ASN A 39 -2.31 -0.16 -0.72
N CYS A 40 -2.06 -1.27 -0.01
CA CYS A 40 -1.79 -2.56 -0.65
C CYS A 40 -2.97 -3.02 -1.52
N PRO A 41 -2.80 -3.15 -2.86
CA PRO A 41 -3.87 -3.59 -3.75
C PRO A 41 -4.05 -5.12 -3.78
N TYR A 42 -3.22 -5.87 -3.04
CA TYR A 42 -3.13 -7.32 -3.13
C TYR A 42 -3.60 -8.03 -1.85
N ASP A 43 -4.39 -7.36 -1.02
CA ASP A 43 -4.93 -7.89 0.25
C ASP A 43 -3.87 -8.61 1.10
N TYR A 44 -2.70 -7.96 1.14
CA TYR A 44 -1.56 -8.39 1.94
C TYR A 44 -1.12 -9.84 1.66
N LYS A 45 -1.34 -10.38 0.44
CA LYS A 45 -1.13 -11.81 0.11
C LYS A 45 0.26 -12.38 0.47
N ASN A 46 1.31 -11.55 0.49
CA ASN A 46 2.68 -11.96 0.82
C ASN A 46 3.11 -11.53 2.24
N VAL A 47 2.18 -11.03 3.06
CA VAL A 47 2.43 -10.73 4.47
C VAL A 47 2.17 -12.01 5.27
N GLU A 48 3.09 -12.39 6.15
CA GLU A 48 2.95 -13.58 6.98
C GLU A 48 1.88 -13.41 8.08
N GLU A 49 1.28 -14.52 8.51
CA GLU A 49 0.38 -14.54 9.66
C GLU A 49 1.16 -14.43 10.98
N PRO A 50 0.59 -13.82 12.03
CA PRO A 50 -0.78 -13.29 12.13
C PRO A 50 -0.94 -11.87 11.58
N ARG A 51 0.15 -11.24 11.10
CA ARG A 51 0.18 -9.83 10.71
C ARG A 51 -0.80 -9.55 9.57
N ARG A 52 -0.92 -10.44 8.59
CA ARG A 52 -1.88 -10.30 7.50
C ARG A 52 -3.33 -10.22 7.98
N SER A 53 -3.79 -11.16 8.81
CA SER A 53 -5.15 -11.11 9.36
C SER A 53 -5.42 -9.83 10.14
N LEU A 54 -4.44 -9.37 10.94
CA LEU A 54 -4.55 -8.11 11.69
C LEU A 54 -4.69 -6.89 10.77
N LEU A 55 -3.94 -6.84 9.66
CA LEU A 55 -4.00 -5.74 8.70
C LEU A 55 -5.31 -5.72 7.90
N LEU A 56 -5.87 -6.88 7.56
CA LEU A 56 -7.17 -6.98 6.90
C LEU A 56 -8.28 -6.46 7.83
N LYS A 57 -8.30 -6.96 9.07
CA LYS A 57 -9.27 -6.51 10.08
C LYS A 57 -9.18 -5.00 10.33
N LYS A 58 -7.96 -4.48 10.47
CA LYS A 58 -7.74 -3.04 10.65
C LYS A 58 -8.30 -2.23 9.48
N ARG A 59 -8.13 -2.70 8.23
CA ARG A 59 -8.67 -2.03 7.04
C ARG A 59 -10.21 -2.02 7.02
N GLU A 60 -10.84 -3.09 7.48
CA GLU A 60 -12.31 -3.17 7.63
C GLU A 60 -12.81 -2.22 8.71
N GLU A 61 -12.10 -2.15 9.85
CA GLU A 61 -12.43 -1.25 10.97
C GLU A 61 -12.22 0.23 10.62
N GLU A 62 -11.21 0.55 9.81
CA GLU A 62 -10.93 1.90 9.29
C GLU A 62 -11.84 2.29 8.09
N GLY A 63 -12.88 1.50 7.80
CA GLY A 63 -13.74 1.58 6.62
C GLY A 63 -14.03 2.99 6.08
N GLU A 64 -13.72 3.14 4.78
CA GLU A 64 -14.47 3.92 3.78
C GLU A 64 -14.87 5.35 4.19
N VAL A 65 -13.90 6.26 4.17
CA VAL A 65 -14.15 7.67 3.84
C VAL A 65 -13.55 7.89 2.45
N ASP A 66 -14.36 7.67 1.42
CA ASP A 66 -14.25 8.44 0.18
C ASP A 66 -15.21 9.63 0.31
#